data_AF-A0A212D4Z2-F1
#
_entry.id   AF-A0A212D4Z2-F1
#
_cell.length_a   1.000
_cell.length_b   1.000
_cell.length_c   1.000
_cell.angle_alpha   90.00
_cell.angle_beta   90.00
_cell.angle_gamma   90.00
#
_symmetry.space_group_name_H-M   'P 1'
#
loop_
_entity.id
_entity.type
_entity.pdbx_description
1 polymer ?
#
loop_
_entity_poly.entity_id
_entity_poly.type
_entity_poly.pdbx_seq_one_letter_code
_entity_poly.pdbx_strand_id
1 'polypeptide(L)'
;MIQEVMQCLVKLVRGALLPLGAAEGGGRQHGGWEVKAELSGQWLAHVIQTLRLTCESLAALEIPSDLLQTIQDLVLDLRVRCVVVTLQHTAEDIKRLAEKEDWVVDSEGLTSLRAWQTTDTSLDQPH
;
A
#
# COMPACT_ATOMS: atom_id res chain seq x y z
N MET A 1 -29.11 12.67 4.63
CA MET A 1 -28.13 13.25 3.67
C MET A 1 -26.70 12.86 4.03
N ILE A 2 -26.20 13.12 5.24
CA ILE A 2 -24.81 12.78 5.62
C ILE A 2 -24.50 11.27 5.56
N GLN A 3 -25.43 10.43 6.01
CA GLN A 3 -25.28 8.97 5.96
C GLN A 3 -25.06 8.45 4.53
N GLU A 4 -25.82 8.96 3.55
CA GLU A 4 -25.67 8.59 2.13
C GLU A 4 -24.29 8.98 1.59
N VAL A 5 -23.80 10.17 1.96
CA VAL A 5 -22.47 10.65 1.54
C VAL A 5 -21.37 9.77 2.14
N MET A 6 -21.48 9.43 3.42
CA MET A 6 -20.53 8.57 4.12
C MET A 6 -20.51 7.16 3.51
N GLN A 7 -21.68 6.60 3.23
CA GLN A 7 -21.80 5.30 2.57
C GLN A 7 -21.24 5.34 1.14
N CYS A 8 -21.48 6.42 0.39
CA CYS A 8 -20.94 6.60 -0.95
C CYS A 8 -19.41 6.66 -0.93
N LEU A 9 -18.83 7.45 -0.02
CA LEU A 9 -17.38 7.51 0.19
C LEU A 9 -16.80 6.12 0.47
N VAL A 10 -17.37 5.38 1.42
CA VAL A 10 -16.88 4.04 1.78
C VAL A 10 -17.00 3.08 0.60
N LYS A 11 -18.12 3.08 -0.13
CA LYS A 11 -18.31 2.22 -1.31
C LYS A 11 -17.32 2.54 -2.42
N LEU A 12 -17.08 3.81 -2.69
CA LEU A 12 -16.10 4.26 -3.69
C LEU A 12 -14.70 3.80 -3.32
N VAL A 13 -14.25 4.06 -2.09
CA VAL A 13 -12.90 3.69 -1.64
C VAL A 13 -12.75 2.16 -1.56
N ARG A 14 -13.77 1.42 -1.13
CA ARG A 14 -13.74 -0.05 -1.15
C ARG A 14 -13.62 -0.60 -2.56
N GLY A 15 -14.48 -0.16 -3.49
CA GLY A 15 -14.47 -0.62 -4.88
C GLY A 15 -13.18 -0.26 -5.62
N ALA A 16 -12.57 0.84 -5.22
CA ALA A 16 -11.30 1.31 -5.74
C ALA A 16 -10.09 0.50 -5.28
N LEU A 17 -10.05 0.18 -3.99
CA LEU A 17 -8.81 -0.15 -3.30
C LEU A 17 -8.78 -1.53 -2.69
N LEU A 18 -9.91 -2.21 -2.52
CA LEU A 18 -9.93 -3.59 -2.06
C LEU A 18 -10.16 -4.49 -3.27
N PRO A 19 -9.43 -5.62 -3.40
CA PRO A 19 -9.71 -6.59 -4.44
C PRO A 19 -11.19 -6.96 -4.32
N LEU A 20 -11.95 -6.77 -5.39
CA LEU A 20 -13.38 -7.04 -5.40
C LEU A 20 -13.56 -8.54 -5.14
N GLY A 21 -13.78 -8.91 -3.87
CA GLY A 21 -13.90 -10.30 -3.47
C GLY A 21 -15.21 -10.86 -4.03
N ALA A 22 -15.17 -11.42 -5.24
CA ALA A 22 -16.14 -12.36 -5.84
C ALA A 22 -17.62 -12.23 -5.41
N ALA A 23 -18.12 -11.02 -5.21
CA ALA A 23 -19.53 -10.76 -4.91
C ALA A 23 -20.16 -10.17 -6.17
N GLU A 24 -20.71 -11.09 -6.95
CA GLU A 24 -21.51 -10.84 -8.13
C GLU A 24 -22.56 -9.73 -7.86
N GLY A 25 -22.66 -8.76 -8.77
CA GLY A 25 -23.88 -7.95 -8.95
C GLY A 25 -23.88 -6.50 -8.44
N GLY A 26 -22.97 -6.07 -7.55
CA GLY A 26 -23.02 -4.71 -6.96
C GLY A 26 -22.15 -3.63 -7.63
N GLY A 27 -21.06 -4.04 -8.30
CA GLY A 27 -19.95 -3.14 -8.69
C GLY A 27 -20.25 -2.16 -9.83
N ARG A 28 -21.31 -2.35 -10.60
CA ARG A 28 -21.60 -1.48 -11.77
C ARG A 28 -22.15 -0.09 -11.42
N GLN A 29 -22.56 0.15 -10.18
CA GLN A 29 -23.20 1.41 -9.81
C GLN A 29 -22.22 2.51 -9.33
N HIS A 30 -20.97 2.16 -8.99
CA HIS A 30 -20.01 3.12 -8.40
C HIS A 30 -18.69 3.22 -9.19
N GLY A 31 -18.74 2.86 -10.48
CA GLY A 31 -17.62 2.90 -11.42
C GLY A 31 -16.94 1.54 -11.53
N GLY A 32 -16.80 1.04 -12.76
CA GLY A 32 -16.01 -0.15 -13.07
C GLY A 32 -14.52 0.12 -12.91
N TRP A 33 -14.04 0.14 -11.68
CA TRP A 33 -12.62 0.30 -11.35
C TRP A 33 -11.91 -1.02 -11.64
N GLU A 34 -11.60 -1.27 -12.91
CA GLU A 34 -10.66 -2.31 -13.33
C GLU A 34 -9.25 -1.85 -12.96
N VAL A 35 -8.91 -1.90 -11.67
CA VAL A 35 -7.57 -1.53 -11.20
C VAL A 35 -6.66 -2.74 -11.37
N LYS A 36 -6.13 -2.84 -12.60
CA LYS A 36 -4.95 -3.64 -12.94
C LYS A 36 -3.63 -2.91 -12.59
N ALA A 37 -3.71 -1.83 -11.82
CA ALA A 37 -2.53 -1.11 -11.34
C ALA A 37 -2.07 -1.74 -10.03
N GLU A 38 -0.84 -2.24 -10.01
CA GLU A 38 -0.17 -2.70 -8.79
C GLU A 38 -0.03 -1.52 -7.83
N LEU A 39 -0.98 -1.39 -6.90
CA LEU A 39 -0.96 -0.34 -5.89
C LEU A 39 0.19 -0.62 -4.92
N SER A 40 1.18 0.27 -4.83
CA SER A 40 2.29 0.09 -3.90
C SER A 40 1.82 0.20 -2.44
N GLY A 41 2.50 -0.49 -1.53
CA GLY A 41 2.24 -0.39 -0.09
C GLY A 41 2.36 1.05 0.44
N GLN A 42 3.28 1.84 -0.11
CA GLN A 42 3.46 3.26 0.27
C GLN A 42 2.23 4.11 -0.08
N TRP A 43 1.62 3.87 -1.23
CA TRP A 43 0.43 4.61 -1.63
C TRP A 43 -0.78 4.22 -0.77
N LEU A 44 -0.92 2.93 -0.43
CA LEU A 44 -1.95 2.49 0.53
C LEU A 44 -1.76 3.11 1.92
N ALA A 45 -0.53 3.19 2.40
CA ALA A 45 -0.22 3.86 3.67
C ALA A 45 -0.64 5.34 3.66
N HIS A 46 -0.42 6.03 2.54
CA HIS A 46 -0.86 7.42 2.38
C HIS A 46 -2.39 7.54 2.42
N VAL A 47 -3.11 6.68 1.71
CA VAL A 47 -4.58 6.68 1.75
C VAL A 47 -5.12 6.39 3.15
N ILE A 48 -4.55 5.42 3.85
CA ILE A 48 -4.91 5.10 5.24
C ILE A 48 -4.75 6.34 6.12
N GLN A 49 -3.62 7.05 6.00
CA GLN A 49 -3.39 8.25 6.79
C GLN A 49 -4.40 9.36 6.47
N THR A 50 -4.70 9.59 5.20
CA THR A 50 -5.71 10.58 4.78
C THR A 50 -7.10 10.25 5.33
N LEU A 51 -7.51 8.98 5.29
CA LEU A 51 -8.80 8.56 5.86
C LEU A 51 -8.85 8.72 7.38
N ARG A 52 -7.74 8.47 8.09
CA ARG A 52 -7.67 8.72 9.55
C ARG A 52 -7.85 10.20 9.87
N LEU A 53 -7.16 11.09 9.16
CA LEU A 53 -7.31 12.54 9.32
C LEU A 53 -8.73 13.01 8.96
N THR A 54 -9.36 12.36 7.98
CA THR A 54 -10.76 12.61 7.63
C THR A 54 -11.69 12.21 8.77
N CYS A 55 -11.47 11.05 9.41
CA CYS A 55 -12.23 10.66 10.61
C CYS A 55 -12.08 11.67 11.75
N GLU A 56 -10.86 12.16 12.01
CA GLU A 56 -10.61 13.18 13.04
C GLU A 56 -11.36 14.48 12.73
N SER A 57 -11.35 14.91 11.46
CA SER A 57 -12.08 16.10 11.00
C SER A 57 -13.59 15.92 11.12
N LEU A 58 -14.12 14.74 10.77
CA LEU A 58 -15.55 14.43 10.89
C LEU A 58 -15.99 14.31 12.35
N ALA A 59 -15.14 13.78 13.23
CA ALA A 59 -15.40 13.76 14.67
C ALA A 59 -15.46 15.17 15.25
N ALA A 60 -14.60 16.09 14.80
CA ALA A 60 -14.63 17.50 15.18
C ALA A 60 -15.91 18.23 14.72
N LEU A 61 -16.59 17.71 13.70
CA LEU A 61 -17.90 18.17 13.22
C LEU A 61 -19.08 17.51 13.96
N GLU A 62 -18.82 16.79 15.05
CA GLU A 62 -19.83 16.10 15.87
C GLU A 62 -20.68 15.08 15.08
N ILE A 63 -20.08 14.47 14.05
CA ILE A 63 -20.71 13.40 13.27
C ILE A 63 -20.94 12.17 14.18
N PRO A 64 -22.12 11.51 14.10
CA PRO A 64 -22.41 10.31 14.88
C PRO A 64 -21.34 9.22 14.77
N SER A 65 -21.00 8.59 15.90
CA SER A 65 -19.92 7.62 16.00
C SER A 65 -20.15 6.36 15.18
N ASP A 66 -21.41 5.95 14.98
CA ASP A 66 -21.81 4.84 14.10
C ASP A 66 -21.45 5.09 12.62
N LEU A 67 -21.60 6.34 12.16
CA LEU A 67 -21.21 6.72 10.80
C LEU A 67 -19.68 6.77 10.66
N LEU A 68 -18.98 7.24 11.69
CA LEU A 68 -17.51 7.23 11.73
C LEU A 68 -16.95 5.80 11.76
N GLN A 69 -17.64 4.88 12.45
CA GLN A 69 -17.24 3.47 12.53
C GLN A 69 -17.14 2.84 11.15
N THR A 70 -18.03 3.21 10.22
CA THR A 70 -18.01 2.68 8.86
C THR A 70 -16.71 3.05 8.11
N ILE A 71 -16.15 4.25 8.35
CA ILE A 71 -14.85 4.63 7.79
C ILE A 71 -13.70 3.95 8.54
N GLN A 72 -13.81 3.78 9.86
CA GLN A 72 -12.79 3.07 10.65
C GLN A 72 -12.66 1.60 10.23
N ASP A 73 -13.77 0.92 9.94
CA ASP A 73 -13.78 -0.44 9.42
C ASP A 73 -13.09 -0.51 8.06
N LEU A 74 -13.36 0.45 7.17
CA LEU A 74 -12.64 0.58 5.91
C LEU A 74 -11.13 0.81 6.12
N VAL A 75 -10.74 1.66 7.07
CA VAL A 75 -9.33 1.88 7.41
C VAL A 75 -8.67 0.57 7.87
N LEU A 76 -9.37 -0.25 8.65
CA LEU A 76 -8.86 -1.56 9.07
C LEU A 76 -8.65 -2.49 7.86
N ASP A 77 -9.64 -2.58 6.97
CA ASP A 77 -9.55 -3.38 5.73
C ASP A 77 -8.33 -2.97 4.88
N LEU A 78 -8.13 -1.65 4.72
CA LEU A 78 -7.01 -1.11 3.96
C LEU A 78 -5.66 -1.38 4.64
N ARG A 79 -5.58 -1.34 5.97
CA ARG A 79 -4.35 -1.69 6.70
C ARG A 79 -3.96 -3.15 6.47
N VAL A 80 -4.93 -4.06 6.54
CA VAL A 80 -4.68 -5.49 6.24
C VAL A 80 -4.17 -5.63 4.81
N ARG A 81 -4.83 -5.00 3.84
CA ARG A 81 -4.38 -5.03 2.44
C ARG A 81 -2.98 -4.45 2.27
N CYS A 82 -2.69 -3.32 2.89
CA CYS A 82 -1.37 -2.67 2.82
C CYS A 82 -0.27 -3.63 3.29
N VAL A 83 -0.48 -4.32 4.41
CA VAL A 83 0.47 -5.31 4.92
C VAL A 83 0.62 -6.47 3.95
N VAL A 84 -0.48 -7.02 3.44
CA VAL A 84 -0.46 -8.14 2.48
C VAL A 84 0.33 -7.77 1.22
N VAL A 85 0.03 -6.61 0.62
CA VAL A 85 0.68 -6.15 -0.61
C VAL A 85 2.17 -5.90 -0.39
N THR A 86 2.55 -5.26 0.73
CA THR A 86 3.96 -5.05 1.06
C THR A 86 4.70 -6.38 1.21
N LEU A 87 4.13 -7.33 1.94
CA LEU A 87 4.75 -8.64 2.14
C LEU A 87 4.85 -9.44 0.82
N GLN A 88 3.86 -9.33 -0.06
CA GLN A 88 3.90 -9.93 -1.39
C GLN A 88 5.04 -9.34 -2.23
N HIS A 89 5.15 -8.01 -2.28
CA HIS A 89 6.24 -7.33 -2.99
C HIS A 89 7.61 -7.73 -2.42
N THR A 90 7.77 -7.75 -1.10
CA THR A 90 9.02 -8.20 -0.45
C THR A 90 9.33 -9.66 -0.78
N ALA A 91 8.34 -10.54 -0.78
CA ALA A 91 8.54 -11.94 -1.14
C ALA A 91 8.97 -12.11 -2.60
N GLU A 92 8.41 -11.30 -3.52
CA GLU A 92 8.83 -11.27 -4.92
C GLU A 92 10.24 -10.71 -5.09
N ASP A 93 10.60 -9.66 -4.36
CA ASP A 93 11.95 -9.10 -4.36
C ASP A 93 12.98 -10.12 -3.88
N ILE A 94 12.68 -10.87 -2.80
CA ILE A 94 13.54 -11.94 -2.28
C ILE A 94 13.67 -13.08 -3.31
N LYS A 95 12.60 -13.46 -4.00
CA LYS A 95 12.68 -14.50 -5.05
C LYS A 95 13.57 -14.08 -6.21
N ARG A 96 13.54 -12.79 -6.57
CA ARG A 96 14.40 -12.20 -7.61
C ARG A 96 15.80 -11.85 -7.12
N LEU A 97 16.12 -12.10 -5.85
CA LEU A 97 17.41 -11.74 -5.26
C LEU A 97 18.57 -12.47 -5.94
N ALA A 98 18.40 -13.75 -6.26
CA ALA A 98 19.42 -14.56 -6.95
C ALA A 98 19.81 -14.01 -8.33
N GLU A 99 18.92 -13.24 -8.99
CA GLU A 99 19.17 -12.57 -10.26
C GLU A 99 19.94 -11.23 -10.08
N LYS A 100 19.90 -10.67 -8.88
CA LYS A 100 20.52 -9.39 -8.48
C LYS A 100 21.85 -9.56 -7.74
N GLU A 101 22.15 -10.77 -7.26
CA GLU A 101 23.42 -11.13 -6.64
C GLU A 101 24.47 -11.43 -7.72
N ASP A 102 25.69 -10.93 -7.51
CA ASP A 102 26.81 -11.20 -8.40
C ASP A 102 27.43 -12.59 -8.17
N TRP A 103 27.08 -13.25 -7.05
CA TRP A 103 27.66 -14.52 -6.59
C TRP A 103 29.20 -14.49 -6.53
N VAL A 104 29.79 -13.30 -6.53
CA VAL A 104 31.23 -13.11 -6.38
C VAL A 104 31.49 -13.05 -4.89
N VAL A 105 32.18 -14.07 -4.39
CA VAL A 105 32.62 -14.13 -3.00
C VAL A 105 33.87 -13.24 -2.90
N ASP A 106 33.78 -12.15 -2.14
CA ASP A 106 34.92 -11.30 -1.85
C ASP A 106 35.96 -12.02 -0.97
N SER A 107 37.08 -11.37 -0.68
CA SER A 107 38.13 -11.93 0.18
C SER A 107 37.68 -12.25 1.61
N GLU A 108 36.51 -11.76 2.03
CA GLU A 108 35.93 -11.99 3.35
C GLU A 108 34.84 -13.08 3.35
N GLY A 109 34.51 -13.65 2.19
CA GLY A 109 33.49 -14.68 2.08
C GLY A 109 32.07 -14.16 1.85
N LEU A 110 31.91 -12.87 1.55
CA LEU A 110 30.62 -12.21 1.36
C LEU A 110 30.28 -12.06 -0.13
N THR A 111 29.01 -12.27 -0.48
CA THR A 111 28.47 -11.97 -1.83
C THR A 111 27.77 -10.62 -1.81
N SER A 112 27.99 -9.79 -2.83
CA SER A 112 27.39 -8.45 -2.88
C SER A 112 26.12 -8.38 -3.73
N LEU A 113 25.19 -7.53 -3.29
CA LEU A 113 24.02 -7.13 -4.07
C LEU A 113 24.41 -5.97 -4.98
N ARG A 114 24.15 -6.09 -6.29
CA ARG A 114 24.51 -5.06 -7.29
C ARG A 114 23.88 -3.68 -7.04
N ALA A 115 22.84 -3.60 -6.22
CA ALA A 115 22.08 -2.36 -5.98
C ALA A 115 22.65 -1.44 -4.88
N TRP A 116 23.64 -1.89 -4.10
CA TRP A 116 24.28 -1.06 -3.05
C TRP A 116 25.65 -0.51 -3.45
N GLN A 117 26.14 -0.82 -4.66
CA GLN A 117 27.36 -0.22 -5.22
C GLN A 117 27.07 1.17 -5.81
N THR A 118 26.50 2.08 -5.01
CA THR A 118 26.63 3.51 -5.29
C THR A 118 27.69 4.07 -4.37
N THR A 119 28.76 4.56 -4.99
CA THR A 119 29.74 5.52 -4.45
C THR A 119 30.55 5.06 -3.25
N ASP A 120 31.50 4.15 -3.46
CA ASP A 120 32.73 4.14 -2.64
C ASP A 120 33.94 3.69 -3.46
N THR A 121 34.15 4.34 -4.61
CA THR A 121 35.41 4.26 -5.36
C THR A 121 35.74 5.64 -5.93
N SER A 122 36.08 6.57 -5.04
CA SER A 122 36.91 7.73 -5.40
C SER A 122 37.63 8.22 -4.14
N LEU A 123 38.37 7.33 -3.50
CA LEU A 123 39.36 7.68 -2.48
C LEU A 123 40.58 6.78 -2.67
N ASP A 124 41.24 6.93 -3.82
CA ASP A 124 42.63 6.52 -3.94
C ASP A 124 43.34 7.44 -4.95
N GLN A 125 43.96 8.50 -4.42
CA GLN A 125 45.18 9.04 -5.03
C GLN A 125 46.34 8.18 -4.52
N PRO A 126 47.30 7.83 -5.39
CA PRO A 126 48.63 8.34 -5.08
C PRO A 126 49.51 8.74 -6.30
N HIS A 127 50.33 9.75 -6.02
CA HIS A 127 51.55 10.25 -6.68
C HIS A 127 51.45 11.05 -7.99
#